data_AF-A0A2M7FS82-F1
#
_entry.id   AF-A0A2M7FS82-F1
#
_cell.length_a   1.000
_cell.length_b   1.000
_cell.length_c   1.000
_cell.angle_alpha   90.00
_cell.angle_beta   90.00
_cell.angle_gamma   90.00
#
_symmetry.space_group_name_H-M   'P 1'
#
loop_
_entity.id
_entity.type
_entity.pdbx_description
1 polymer ?
#
loop_
_entity_poly.entity_id
_entity_poly.type
_entity_poly.pdbx_seq_one_letter_code
_entity_poly.pdbx_strand_id
1 'polypeptide(L)'
;VLLESLDLLPRMYKINDLLAKELKVLEIEKTIASKTQEKFSKNMKENVLRERMATIKSELGELDDGEAELDDLHDAIHKLVLPKKDKAKVLKEFERLDRMSPNNPESGYIRTWLETVLELPWDKLTPDHVSLKTAEKILNEDHYGLDEIKERILEYLAVMKLKRAKNNNTSLPTILCFVGPPGVGKTSLGRSIARALKRRFVKASLGGIRDEAEIRGHRKTYIGAMPGRIIEGIKTAGSMNPVFMLDEIDKIGNDFRGDPSAALLEALDPEQNKE
;
A
#
# COMPACT_ATOMS: atom_id res chain seq x y z
N VAL A 1 41.91 35.71 -16.22
CA VAL A 1 41.90 35.48 -17.69
C VAL A 1 41.47 36.68 -18.55
N LEU A 2 40.33 37.35 -18.34
CA LEU A 2 39.95 38.51 -19.18
C LEU A 2 40.84 39.75 -18.98
N LEU A 3 41.22 40.01 -17.73
CA LEU A 3 42.12 41.09 -17.34
C LEU A 3 43.60 40.81 -17.70
N GLU A 4 43.93 39.56 -18.05
CA GLU A 4 45.30 39.11 -18.38
C GLU A 4 45.61 39.21 -19.88
N SER A 5 44.61 39.25 -20.76
CA SER A 5 44.82 39.42 -22.20
C SER A 5 44.95 40.90 -22.56
N LEU A 6 46.18 41.40 -22.74
CA LEU A 6 46.47 42.82 -23.03
C LEU A 6 46.03 43.26 -24.44
N ASP A 7 45.86 42.31 -25.36
CA ASP A 7 45.46 42.57 -26.74
C ASP A 7 43.94 42.74 -26.89
N LEU A 8 43.53 43.78 -27.62
CA LEU A 8 42.17 44.33 -27.63
C LEU A 8 41.18 43.40 -28.35
N LEU A 9 41.59 42.88 -29.51
CA LEU A 9 40.78 41.99 -30.36
C LEU A 9 40.47 40.65 -29.67
N PRO A 10 41.45 39.91 -29.13
CA PRO A 10 41.20 38.67 -28.40
C PRO A 10 40.33 38.87 -27.14
N ARG A 11 40.47 40.03 -26.47
CA ARG A 11 39.66 40.38 -25.31
C ARG A 11 38.19 40.61 -25.70
N MET A 12 37.91 41.30 -26.81
CA MET A 12 36.54 41.49 -27.29
C MET A 12 35.86 40.17 -27.66
N TYR A 13 36.56 39.25 -28.34
CA TYR A 13 35.98 37.94 -28.66
C TYR A 13 35.64 37.14 -27.40
N LYS A 14 36.51 37.14 -26.38
CA LYS A 14 36.23 36.47 -25.09
C LYS A 14 35.06 37.11 -24.33
N ILE A 15 34.94 38.44 -24.36
CA ILE A 15 33.79 39.14 -23.74
C ILE A 15 32.49 38.77 -24.45
N ASN A 16 32.49 38.78 -25.79
CA ASN A 16 31.31 38.41 -26.57
C ASN A 16 30.87 36.96 -26.29
N ASP A 17 31.83 36.05 -26.15
CA ASP A 17 31.55 34.64 -25.86
C ASP A 17 30.99 34.44 -24.43
N LEU A 18 31.47 35.21 -23.46
CA LEU A 18 30.94 35.22 -22.09
C LEU A 18 29.56 35.87 -22.02
N LEU A 19 29.33 36.98 -22.73
CA LEU A 19 28.02 37.61 -22.84
C LEU A 19 27.01 36.70 -23.52
N ALA A 20 27.41 35.95 -24.55
CA ALA A 20 26.56 34.97 -25.22
C ALA A 20 26.19 33.80 -24.29
N LYS A 21 27.12 33.37 -23.42
CA LYS A 21 26.82 32.37 -22.38
C LYS A 21 25.85 32.92 -21.35
N GLU A 22 26.04 34.15 -20.90
CA GLU A 22 25.18 34.77 -19.89
C GLU A 22 23.77 35.04 -20.42
N LEU A 23 23.65 35.43 -21.69
CA LEU A 23 22.36 35.55 -22.38
C LEU A 23 21.59 34.22 -22.41
N LYS A 24 22.29 33.10 -22.69
CA LYS A 24 21.67 31.77 -22.67
C LYS A 24 21.20 31.37 -21.27
N VAL A 25 21.98 31.70 -20.24
CA VAL A 25 21.58 31.43 -18.83
C VAL A 25 20.33 32.21 -18.48
N LEU A 26 20.28 33.51 -18.79
CA LEU A 26 19.12 34.38 -18.59
C LEU A 26 17.86 33.88 -19.32
N GLU A 27 18.01 33.39 -20.54
CA GLU A 27 16.90 32.87 -21.33
C GLU A 27 16.32 31.58 -20.71
N ILE A 28 17.19 30.70 -20.20
CA ILE A 28 16.78 29.49 -19.47
C ILE A 28 16.07 29.85 -18.18
N GLU A 29 16.61 30.78 -17.38
CA GLU A 29 15.98 31.23 -16.13
C GLU A 29 14.59 31.82 -16.36
N LYS A 30 14.44 32.67 -17.38
CA LYS A 30 13.15 33.27 -17.75
C LYS A 30 12.14 32.21 -18.19
N THR A 31 12.60 31.18 -18.91
CA THR A 31 11.75 30.06 -19.36
C THR A 31 11.34 29.17 -18.19
N ILE A 32 12.21 28.97 -17.20
CA ILE A 32 11.89 28.23 -15.97
C ILE A 32 10.87 29.02 -15.14
N ALA A 33 11.09 30.32 -14.96
CA ALA A 33 10.17 31.19 -14.22
C ALA A 33 8.77 31.21 -14.84
N SER A 34 8.65 31.38 -16.17
CA SER A 34 7.36 31.38 -16.85
C SER A 34 6.62 30.05 -16.70
N LYS A 35 7.30 28.91 -16.93
CA LYS A 35 6.70 27.57 -16.77
C LYS A 35 6.26 27.29 -15.34
N THR A 36 7.00 27.81 -14.36
CA THR A 36 6.68 27.62 -12.93
C THR A 36 5.46 28.45 -12.55
N GLN A 37 5.36 29.69 -13.06
CA GLN A 37 4.23 30.58 -12.82
C GLN A 37 2.96 30.14 -13.55
N GLU A 38 3.05 29.57 -14.76
CA GLU A 38 1.92 28.95 -15.45
C GLU A 38 1.37 27.74 -14.69
N LYS A 39 2.23 26.88 -14.13
CA LYS A 39 1.78 25.74 -13.32
C LYS A 39 1.13 26.19 -12.01
N PHE A 40 1.75 27.16 -11.31
CA PHE A 40 1.19 27.70 -10.07
C PHE A 40 -0.14 28.42 -10.30
N SER A 41 -0.24 29.22 -11.35
CA SER A 41 -1.48 29.93 -11.70
C SER A 41 -2.60 28.98 -12.10
N LYS A 42 -2.32 27.87 -12.80
CA LYS A 42 -3.32 26.83 -13.08
C LYS A 42 -3.87 26.19 -11.81
N ASN A 43 -2.99 25.73 -10.90
CA ASN A 43 -3.41 25.09 -9.66
C ASN A 43 -4.17 26.08 -8.75
N MET A 44 -3.70 27.32 -8.65
CA MET A 44 -4.36 28.34 -7.84
C MET A 44 -5.71 28.74 -8.43
N LYS A 45 -5.81 28.85 -9.76
CA LYS A 45 -7.08 29.10 -10.46
C LYS A 45 -8.06 27.94 -10.28
N GLU A 46 -7.59 26.69 -10.35
CA GLU A 46 -8.42 25.51 -10.12
C GLU A 46 -8.95 25.46 -8.68
N ASN A 47 -8.09 25.71 -7.68
CA ASN A 47 -8.50 25.75 -6.27
C ASN A 47 -9.52 26.88 -6.00
N VAL A 48 -9.29 28.08 -6.54
CA VAL A 48 -10.22 29.21 -6.38
C VAL A 48 -11.55 28.95 -7.10
N LEU A 49 -11.53 28.30 -8.27
CA LEU A 49 -12.76 27.93 -8.98
C LEU A 49 -13.54 26.85 -8.22
N ARG A 50 -12.88 25.87 -7.59
CA ARG A 50 -13.53 24.89 -6.72
C ARG A 50 -14.15 25.55 -5.49
N GLU A 51 -13.42 26.43 -4.82
CA GLU A 51 -13.93 27.14 -3.65
C GLU A 51 -15.14 28.02 -4.01
N ARG A 52 -15.10 28.73 -5.15
CA ARG A 52 -16.25 29.49 -5.64
C ARG A 52 -17.42 28.62 -6.06
N MET A 53 -17.18 27.46 -6.68
CA MET A 53 -18.22 26.49 -7.00
C MET A 53 -18.89 25.96 -5.73
N ALA A 54 -18.11 25.66 -4.69
CA ALA A 54 -18.63 25.24 -3.39
C ALA A 54 -19.49 26.36 -2.75
N THR A 55 -19.07 27.62 -2.81
CA THR A 55 -19.88 28.75 -2.32
C THR A 55 -21.18 28.93 -3.12
N ILE A 56 -21.11 28.89 -4.45
CA ILE A 56 -22.29 29.06 -5.32
C ILE A 56 -23.31 27.93 -5.08
N LYS A 57 -22.85 26.68 -4.97
CA LYS A 57 -23.71 25.51 -4.70
C LYS A 57 -24.32 25.54 -3.30
N SER A 58 -23.55 25.98 -2.30
CA SER A 58 -24.06 26.20 -0.95
C SER A 58 -25.14 27.28 -0.90
N GLU A 59 -25.04 28.34 -1.72
CA GLU A 59 -26.08 29.37 -1.83
C GLU A 59 -27.30 28.91 -2.65
N LEU A 60 -27.12 27.96 -3.58
CA LEU A 60 -28.20 27.33 -4.35
C LEU A 60 -29.03 26.32 -3.54
N GLY A 61 -28.59 25.94 -2.33
CA GLY A 61 -29.28 24.95 -1.49
C GLY A 61 -29.18 23.51 -2.02
N GLU A 62 -28.37 23.29 -3.05
CA GLU A 62 -28.05 22.00 -3.66
C GLU A 62 -26.75 21.44 -3.07
N LEU A 63 -26.72 21.23 -1.75
CA LEU A 63 -25.83 20.20 -1.23
C LEU A 63 -26.52 18.86 -1.52
N ASP A 64 -26.41 18.43 -2.77
CA ASP A 64 -26.77 17.07 -3.15
C ASP A 64 -25.80 16.16 -2.37
N ASP A 65 -26.31 15.33 -1.45
CA ASP A 65 -25.49 14.49 -0.55
C ASP A 65 -24.38 13.72 -1.31
N GLY A 66 -24.60 13.43 -2.59
CA GLY A 66 -23.63 12.77 -3.46
C GLY A 66 -22.38 13.58 -3.82
N GLU A 67 -22.42 14.93 -3.83
CA GLU A 67 -21.23 15.75 -4.14
C GLU A 67 -20.31 15.92 -2.92
N ALA A 68 -20.88 16.05 -1.72
CA ALA A 68 -20.09 16.09 -0.48
C ALA A 68 -19.29 14.80 -0.29
N GLU A 69 -19.88 13.65 -0.61
CA GLU A 69 -19.18 12.35 -0.58
C GLU A 69 -18.00 12.28 -1.57
N LEU A 70 -18.11 12.93 -2.75
CA LEU A 70 -17.04 12.94 -3.75
C LEU A 70 -15.86 13.81 -3.29
N ASP A 71 -16.13 14.95 -2.66
CA ASP A 71 -15.09 15.80 -2.08
C ASP A 71 -14.36 15.11 -0.92
N ASP A 72 -15.10 14.40 -0.05
CA ASP A 72 -14.51 13.59 1.03
C ASP A 72 -13.58 12.48 0.48
N LEU A 73 -14.01 11.79 -0.59
CA LEU A 73 -13.20 10.79 -1.27
C LEU A 73 -11.93 11.41 -1.88
N HIS A 74 -12.06 12.56 -2.54
CA HIS A 74 -10.92 13.28 -3.12
C HIS A 74 -9.88 13.61 -2.04
N ASP A 75 -10.33 14.17 -0.92
CA ASP A 75 -9.46 14.53 0.20
C ASP A 75 -8.80 13.31 0.84
N ALA A 76 -9.53 12.20 0.99
CA ALA A 76 -8.98 10.94 1.49
C ALA A 76 -7.89 10.39 0.57
N ILE A 77 -8.09 10.42 -0.76
CA ILE A 77 -7.10 9.97 -1.76
C ILE A 77 -5.83 10.84 -1.71
N HIS A 78 -5.97 12.15 -1.49
CA HIS A 78 -4.80 13.03 -1.39
C HIS A 78 -4.02 12.85 -0.10
N LYS A 79 -4.70 12.60 1.02
CA LYS A 79 -4.10 12.30 2.33
C LYS A 79 -3.36 10.96 2.35
N LEU A 80 -3.77 10.00 1.51
CA LEU A 80 -3.11 8.70 1.42
C LEU A 80 -1.70 8.81 0.81
N VAL A 81 -0.76 8.15 1.48
CA VAL A 81 0.60 7.94 0.96
C VAL A 81 0.59 6.67 0.13
N LEU A 82 0.55 6.83 -1.19
CA LEU A 82 0.58 5.74 -2.17
C LEU A 82 1.81 5.86 -3.07
N PRO A 83 2.36 4.73 -3.55
CA PRO A 83 3.33 4.74 -4.63
C PRO A 83 2.78 5.49 -5.86
N LYS A 84 3.64 6.18 -6.61
CA LYS A 84 3.22 7.03 -7.75
C LYS A 84 2.37 6.28 -8.78
N LYS A 85 2.72 5.01 -9.06
CA LYS A 85 2.01 4.15 -10.02
C LYS A 85 0.58 3.87 -9.56
N ASP A 86 0.38 3.59 -8.29
CA ASP A 86 -0.92 3.21 -7.74
C ASP A 86 -1.78 4.44 -7.46
N LYS A 87 -1.18 5.55 -7.00
CA LYS A 87 -1.89 6.84 -6.86
C LYS A 87 -2.46 7.30 -8.20
N ALA A 88 -1.73 7.15 -9.31
CA ALA A 88 -2.21 7.48 -10.64
C ALA A 88 -3.40 6.60 -11.08
N LYS A 89 -3.40 5.30 -10.73
CA LYS A 89 -4.54 4.41 -11.00
C LYS A 89 -5.78 4.81 -10.20
N VAL A 90 -5.62 5.08 -8.90
CA VAL A 90 -6.72 5.49 -8.01
C VAL A 90 -7.32 6.82 -8.48
N LEU A 91 -6.49 7.82 -8.81
CA LEU A 91 -6.96 9.10 -9.35
C LEU A 91 -7.71 8.95 -10.67
N LYS A 92 -7.25 8.08 -11.57
CA LYS A 92 -7.94 7.82 -12.84
C LYS A 92 -9.34 7.23 -12.64
N GLU A 93 -9.49 6.33 -11.67
CA GLU A 93 -10.79 5.74 -11.32
C GLU A 93 -11.70 6.74 -10.61
N PHE A 94 -11.13 7.61 -9.75
CA PHE A 94 -11.87 8.73 -9.16
C PHE A 94 -12.37 9.73 -10.21
N GLU A 95 -11.53 10.17 -11.14
CA GLU A 95 -11.95 11.03 -12.26
C GLU A 95 -13.04 10.39 -13.13
N ARG A 96 -13.02 9.05 -13.24
CA ARG A 96 -14.08 8.31 -13.93
C ARG A 96 -15.40 8.36 -13.15
N LEU A 97 -15.34 8.20 -11.82
CA LEU A 97 -16.50 8.29 -10.95
C LEU A 97 -17.12 9.70 -10.97
N ASP A 98 -16.28 10.73 -10.87
CA ASP A 98 -16.69 12.15 -10.88
C ASP A 98 -17.45 12.55 -12.16
N ARG A 99 -17.08 11.97 -13.30
CA ARG A 99 -17.77 12.21 -14.59
C ARG A 99 -19.04 11.39 -14.78
N MET A 100 -19.29 10.39 -13.94
CA MET A 100 -20.44 9.50 -14.07
C MET A 100 -21.66 10.08 -13.34
N SER A 101 -22.84 9.83 -13.90
CA SER A 101 -24.09 10.10 -13.18
C SER A 101 -24.22 9.14 -11.98
N PRO A 102 -24.71 9.60 -10.81
CA PRO A 102 -24.95 8.76 -9.63
C PRO A 102 -25.87 7.56 -9.90
N ASN A 103 -26.75 7.66 -10.90
CA ASN A 103 -27.69 6.60 -11.27
C ASN A 103 -27.05 5.48 -12.12
N ASN A 104 -25.77 5.60 -12.49
CA ASN A 104 -25.06 4.58 -13.26
C ASN A 104 -24.69 3.39 -12.35
N PRO A 105 -25.07 2.13 -12.69
CA PRO A 105 -24.66 0.95 -11.93
C PRO A 105 -23.14 0.79 -11.75
N GLU A 106 -22.34 1.30 -12.68
CA GLU A 106 -20.87 1.26 -12.57
C GLU A 106 -20.33 2.17 -11.47
N SER A 107 -21.04 3.23 -11.11
CA SER A 107 -20.61 4.18 -10.09
C SER A 107 -20.46 3.50 -8.73
N GLY A 108 -21.40 2.61 -8.39
CA GLY A 108 -21.38 1.82 -7.16
C GLY A 108 -20.14 0.92 -7.06
N TYR A 109 -19.78 0.22 -8.14
CA TYR A 109 -18.60 -0.66 -8.12
C TYR A 109 -17.29 0.12 -7.95
N ILE A 110 -17.16 1.27 -8.63
CA ILE A 110 -15.98 2.12 -8.54
C ILE A 110 -15.89 2.72 -7.13
N ARG A 111 -17.01 3.16 -6.57
CA ARG A 111 -17.09 3.69 -5.21
C ARG A 111 -16.66 2.66 -4.17
N THR A 112 -17.27 1.46 -4.17
CA THR A 112 -16.88 0.39 -3.23
C THR A 112 -15.41 0.00 -3.37
N TRP A 113 -14.88 0.00 -4.60
CA TRP A 113 -13.45 -0.24 -4.84
C TRP A 113 -12.57 0.87 -4.26
N LEU A 114 -12.91 2.14 -4.47
CA LEU A 114 -12.18 3.28 -3.91
C LEU A 114 -12.21 3.26 -2.38
N GLU A 115 -13.38 3.03 -1.78
CA GLU A 115 -13.53 2.89 -0.33
C GLU A 115 -12.65 1.77 0.22
N THR A 116 -12.69 0.59 -0.40
CA THR A 116 -11.84 -0.55 -0.01
C THR A 116 -10.36 -0.19 -0.05
N VAL A 117 -9.92 0.51 -1.10
CA VAL A 117 -8.52 0.96 -1.23
C VAL A 117 -8.17 1.98 -0.15
N LEU A 118 -9.07 2.91 0.19
CA LEU A 118 -8.84 3.95 1.20
C LEU A 118 -8.77 3.39 2.63
N GLU A 119 -9.54 2.35 2.92
CA GLU A 119 -9.55 1.67 4.23
C GLU A 119 -8.31 0.83 4.49
N LEU A 120 -7.55 0.48 3.43
CA LEU A 120 -6.32 -0.29 3.61
C LEU A 120 -5.27 0.53 4.38
N PRO A 121 -4.50 -0.12 5.27
CA PRO A 121 -3.58 0.54 6.18
C PRO A 121 -2.25 0.92 5.49
N TRP A 122 -2.30 1.64 4.37
CA TRP A 122 -1.11 2.06 3.63
C TRP A 122 -0.10 2.79 4.52
N ASP A 123 1.17 2.40 4.40
CA ASP A 123 2.32 2.91 5.17
C ASP A 123 2.19 2.77 6.71
N LYS A 124 1.15 2.09 7.20
CA LYS A 124 0.95 1.83 8.64
C LYS A 124 1.56 0.48 9.00
N LEU A 125 2.77 0.50 9.53
CA LEU A 125 3.45 -0.68 10.05
C LEU A 125 3.40 -0.70 11.58
N THR A 126 3.15 -1.88 12.15
CA THR A 126 3.34 -2.10 13.59
C THR A 126 4.83 -2.12 13.94
N PRO A 127 5.22 -1.61 15.13
CA PRO A 127 6.59 -1.62 15.58
C PRO A 127 7.09 -3.07 15.70
N ASP A 128 8.15 -3.35 14.97
CA ASP A 128 8.62 -4.71 14.79
C ASP A 128 9.97 -4.88 15.48
N HIS A 129 9.93 -5.28 16.75
CA HIS A 129 11.14 -5.51 17.55
C HIS A 129 11.20 -6.97 18.02
N VAL A 130 11.96 -7.78 17.29
CA VAL A 130 12.19 -9.19 17.62
C VAL A 130 13.20 -9.31 18.76
N SER A 131 12.69 -9.53 19.97
CA SER A 131 13.50 -9.86 21.15
C SER A 131 13.27 -11.33 21.52
N LEU A 132 14.30 -12.16 21.35
CA LEU A 132 14.21 -13.60 21.68
C LEU A 132 13.89 -13.83 23.15
N LYS A 133 14.51 -13.07 24.07
CA LYS A 133 14.23 -13.16 25.51
C LYS A 133 12.76 -12.86 25.83
N THR A 134 12.17 -11.89 25.14
CA THR A 134 10.78 -11.49 25.35
C THR A 134 9.83 -12.51 24.73
N ALA A 135 10.18 -13.04 23.55
CA ALA A 135 9.43 -14.11 22.90
C ALA A 135 9.40 -15.39 23.76
N GLU A 136 10.55 -15.79 24.31
CA GLU A 136 10.66 -16.95 25.20
C GLU A 136 9.77 -16.79 26.44
N LYS A 137 9.83 -15.62 27.10
CA LYS A 137 8.97 -15.31 28.25
C LYS A 137 7.48 -15.41 27.89
N ILE A 138 7.07 -14.82 26.77
CA ILE A 138 5.68 -14.83 26.29
C ILE A 138 5.20 -16.25 25.97
N LEU A 139 6.03 -17.06 25.30
CA LEU A 139 5.72 -18.45 24.98
C LEU A 139 5.58 -19.31 26.24
N ASN A 140 6.45 -19.11 27.23
CA ASN A 140 6.40 -19.81 28.51
C ASN A 140 5.24 -19.37 29.41
N GLU A 141 4.79 -18.11 29.28
CA GLU A 141 3.62 -17.59 29.99
C GLU A 141 2.31 -18.13 29.38
N ASP A 142 2.19 -18.16 28.06
CA ASP A 142 0.95 -18.56 27.38
C ASP A 142 0.77 -20.08 27.28
N HIS A 143 1.87 -20.84 27.31
CA HIS A 143 1.86 -22.29 27.08
C HIS A 143 2.73 -23.00 28.10
N TYR A 144 2.16 -23.97 28.82
CA TYR A 144 2.91 -24.85 29.70
C TYR A 144 3.51 -26.04 28.93
N GLY A 145 4.76 -26.42 29.21
CA GLY A 145 5.48 -27.47 28.48
C GLY A 145 5.80 -27.10 27.03
N LEU A 146 5.71 -28.06 26.10
CA LEU A 146 6.01 -27.87 24.67
C LEU A 146 7.43 -27.35 24.40
N ASP A 147 8.41 -27.76 25.19
CA ASP A 147 9.76 -27.19 25.18
C ASP A 147 10.41 -27.28 23.79
N GLU A 148 10.33 -28.44 23.14
CA GLU A 148 10.84 -28.64 21.77
C GLU A 148 10.18 -27.71 20.74
N ILE A 149 8.88 -27.48 20.85
CA ILE A 149 8.12 -26.63 19.92
C ILE A 149 8.47 -25.16 20.15
N LYS A 150 8.57 -24.73 21.42
CA LYS A 150 8.97 -23.37 21.77
C LYS A 150 10.39 -23.08 21.32
N GLU A 151 11.32 -24.01 21.52
CA GLU A 151 12.70 -23.91 21.04
C GLU A 151 12.71 -23.73 19.51
N ARG A 152 11.94 -24.54 18.77
CA ARG A 152 11.84 -24.41 17.31
C ARG A 152 11.26 -23.06 16.87
N ILE A 153 10.29 -22.52 17.59
CA ILE A 153 9.75 -21.17 17.34
C ILE A 153 10.83 -20.11 17.60
N LEU A 154 11.61 -20.23 18.66
CA LEU A 154 12.70 -19.29 18.98
C LEU A 154 13.82 -19.34 17.94
N GLU A 155 14.21 -20.52 17.46
CA GLU A 155 15.14 -20.70 16.34
C GLU A 155 14.65 -19.97 15.09
N TYR A 156 13.36 -20.15 14.76
CA TYR A 156 12.73 -19.50 13.64
C TYR A 156 12.80 -17.97 13.75
N LEU A 157 12.42 -17.41 14.91
CA LEU A 157 12.50 -15.98 15.19
C LEU A 157 13.94 -15.46 15.15
N ALA A 158 14.92 -16.27 15.56
CA ALA A 158 16.35 -15.92 15.49
C ALA A 158 16.82 -15.81 14.04
N VAL A 159 16.45 -16.77 13.19
CA VAL A 159 16.75 -16.73 11.74
C VAL A 159 16.11 -15.51 11.09
N MET A 160 14.85 -15.21 11.41
CA MET A 160 14.18 -14.00 10.91
C MET A 160 14.93 -12.72 11.31
N LYS A 161 15.38 -12.62 12.56
CA LYS A 161 16.14 -11.47 13.06
C LYS A 161 17.47 -11.30 12.31
N LEU A 162 18.19 -12.40 12.07
CA LEU A 162 19.47 -12.39 11.33
C LEU A 162 19.28 -12.02 9.85
N LYS A 163 18.25 -12.57 9.20
CA LYS A 163 17.95 -12.26 7.79
C LYS A 163 17.66 -10.77 7.59
N ARG A 164 16.90 -10.15 8.50
CA ARG A 164 16.65 -8.69 8.47
C ARG A 164 17.92 -7.87 8.64
N ALA A 165 18.79 -8.26 9.57
CA ALA A 165 20.04 -7.55 9.81
C ALA A 165 20.98 -7.58 8.58
N LYS A 166 20.87 -8.59 7.72
CA LYS A 166 21.69 -8.73 6.50
C LYS A 166 21.14 -7.98 5.29
N ASN A 167 20.01 -7.26 5.37
CA ASN A 167 19.36 -6.55 4.26
C ASN A 167 19.18 -7.39 2.97
N ASN A 168 19.20 -8.72 3.09
CA ASN A 168 18.97 -9.61 1.97
C ASN A 168 17.45 -9.72 1.75
N ASN A 169 16.90 -8.80 0.95
CA ASN A 169 15.51 -8.80 0.49
C ASN A 169 15.14 -10.00 -0.43
N THR A 170 16.03 -11.00 -0.54
CA THR A 170 16.04 -12.06 -1.55
C THR A 170 16.01 -13.48 -0.94
N SER A 171 15.60 -13.70 0.32
CA SER A 171 15.60 -15.06 0.87
C SER A 171 14.38 -15.40 1.72
N LEU A 172 13.39 -15.98 1.02
CA LEU A 172 12.24 -16.80 1.45
C LEU A 172 11.72 -16.63 2.90
N PRO A 173 10.42 -16.34 3.10
CA PRO A 173 9.72 -16.60 4.33
C PRO A 173 9.72 -18.12 4.44
N THR A 174 10.44 -18.61 5.43
CA THR A 174 10.06 -19.91 5.96
C THR A 174 8.71 -19.68 6.60
N ILE A 175 7.65 -20.12 5.93
CA ILE A 175 6.32 -20.14 6.54
C ILE A 175 6.37 -21.21 7.62
N LEU A 176 5.97 -20.86 8.83
CA LEU A 176 5.95 -21.83 9.92
C LEU A 176 4.67 -22.67 9.81
N CYS A 177 4.82 -23.96 9.55
CA CYS A 177 3.71 -24.90 9.44
C CYS A 177 3.58 -25.74 10.72
N PHE A 178 2.43 -25.65 11.39
CA PHE A 178 2.12 -26.43 12.58
C PHE A 178 1.26 -27.65 12.22
N VAL A 179 1.82 -28.85 12.38
CA VAL A 179 1.13 -30.13 12.13
C VAL A 179 0.81 -30.81 13.45
N GLY A 180 -0.36 -31.44 13.55
CA GLY A 180 -0.85 -32.07 14.78
C GLY A 180 -2.37 -32.23 14.80
N PRO A 181 -2.93 -33.00 15.75
CA PRO A 181 -4.37 -33.21 15.86
C PRO A 181 -5.12 -31.90 16.22
N PRO A 182 -6.44 -31.85 16.02
CA PRO A 182 -7.24 -30.70 16.46
C PRO A 182 -7.18 -30.54 17.98
N GLY A 183 -7.23 -29.30 18.47
CA GLY A 183 -7.27 -29.00 19.91
C GLY A 183 -5.91 -28.85 20.61
N VAL A 184 -4.78 -29.08 19.92
CA VAL A 184 -3.43 -28.97 20.53
C VAL A 184 -2.89 -27.54 20.70
N GLY A 185 -3.71 -26.51 20.49
CA GLY A 185 -3.28 -25.13 20.71
C GLY A 185 -2.45 -24.49 19.58
N LYS A 186 -2.53 -24.99 18.33
CA LYS A 186 -1.84 -24.36 17.18
C LYS A 186 -2.19 -22.87 17.03
N THR A 187 -3.48 -22.54 17.17
CA THR A 187 -3.97 -21.16 17.05
C THR A 187 -3.53 -20.27 18.19
N SER A 188 -3.44 -20.81 19.41
CA SER A 188 -2.91 -20.06 20.55
C SER A 188 -1.41 -19.80 20.41
N LEU A 189 -0.64 -20.76 19.87
CA LEU A 189 0.78 -20.53 19.55
C LEU A 189 0.97 -19.41 18.52
N GLY A 190 0.16 -19.38 17.45
CA GLY A 190 0.18 -18.29 16.48
C GLY A 190 -0.09 -16.91 17.09
N ARG A 191 -1.04 -16.83 18.03
CA ARG A 191 -1.31 -15.59 18.79
C ARG A 191 -0.14 -15.18 19.67
N SER A 192 0.50 -16.12 20.36
CA SER A 192 1.69 -15.84 21.18
C SER A 192 2.86 -15.34 20.34
N ILE A 193 3.05 -15.89 19.13
CA ILE A 193 4.06 -15.40 18.18
C ILE A 193 3.76 -13.95 17.77
N ALA A 194 2.51 -13.63 17.44
CA ALA A 194 2.11 -12.26 17.12
C ALA A 194 2.32 -11.29 18.30
N ARG A 195 1.97 -11.73 19.52
CA ARG A 195 2.21 -11.00 20.78
C ARG A 195 3.70 -10.76 21.01
N ALA A 196 4.54 -11.77 20.81
CA ALA A 196 6.00 -11.67 20.92
C ALA A 196 6.61 -10.71 19.91
N LEU A 197 6.07 -10.68 18.68
CA LEU A 197 6.49 -9.77 17.62
C LEU A 197 5.89 -8.36 17.72
N LYS A 198 4.94 -8.14 18.64
CA LYS A 198 4.14 -6.90 18.75
C LYS A 198 3.40 -6.54 17.46
N ARG A 199 3.01 -7.55 16.69
CA ARG A 199 2.27 -7.40 15.44
C ARG A 199 0.80 -7.76 15.64
N ARG A 200 -0.06 -7.19 14.80
CA ARG A 200 -1.49 -7.55 14.77
C ARG A 200 -1.63 -9.01 14.33
N PHE A 201 -2.52 -9.76 14.99
CA PHE A 201 -2.82 -11.14 14.64
C PHE A 201 -4.08 -11.22 13.78
N VAL A 202 -3.99 -11.92 12.65
CA VAL A 202 -5.13 -12.21 11.78
C VAL A 202 -5.22 -13.71 11.59
N LYS A 203 -6.41 -14.26 11.77
CA LYS A 203 -6.69 -15.66 11.45
C LYS A 203 -7.56 -15.71 10.21
N ALA A 204 -7.09 -16.41 9.17
CA ALA A 204 -7.88 -16.75 8.00
C ALA A 204 -8.01 -18.28 7.96
N SER A 205 -9.25 -18.80 8.06
CA SER A 205 -9.47 -20.22 7.78
C SER A 205 -9.36 -20.44 6.28
N LEU A 206 -8.75 -21.56 5.87
CA LEU A 206 -8.73 -22.02 4.48
C LEU A 206 -9.63 -23.25 4.28
N GLY A 207 -10.25 -23.75 5.35
CA GLY A 207 -11.14 -24.90 5.30
C GLY A 207 -12.35 -24.65 4.40
N GLY A 208 -12.55 -25.57 3.46
CA GLY A 208 -13.70 -25.53 2.55
C GLY A 208 -13.61 -24.50 1.42
N ILE A 209 -12.47 -23.83 1.26
CA ILE A 209 -12.22 -22.98 0.08
C ILE A 209 -12.19 -23.86 -1.17
N ARG A 210 -12.92 -23.42 -2.19
CA ARG A 210 -13.03 -24.09 -3.50
C ARG A 210 -12.75 -23.17 -4.68
N ASP A 211 -12.71 -21.86 -4.45
CA ASP A 211 -12.55 -20.84 -5.48
C ASP A 211 -11.33 -19.96 -5.16
N GLU A 212 -10.54 -19.63 -6.19
CA GLU A 212 -9.43 -18.69 -6.09
C GLU A 212 -9.89 -17.28 -5.69
N ALA A 213 -11.12 -16.91 -6.03
CA ALA A 213 -11.69 -15.61 -5.71
C ALA A 213 -11.84 -15.40 -4.20
N GLU A 214 -11.92 -16.47 -3.39
CA GLU A 214 -11.94 -16.33 -1.93
C GLU A 214 -10.59 -15.86 -1.37
N ILE A 215 -9.49 -16.12 -2.08
CA ILE A 215 -8.14 -15.71 -1.67
C ILE A 215 -7.77 -14.37 -2.29
N ARG A 216 -7.92 -14.23 -3.62
CA ARG A 216 -7.56 -13.02 -4.38
C ARG A 216 -8.64 -11.93 -4.37
N GLY A 217 -9.90 -12.31 -4.30
CA GLY A 217 -11.05 -11.44 -4.52
C GLY A 217 -11.62 -11.56 -5.93
N HIS A 218 -12.85 -11.07 -6.09
CA HIS A 218 -13.52 -11.05 -7.39
C HIS A 218 -13.04 -9.88 -8.25
N ARG A 219 -13.25 -9.99 -9.57
CA ARG A 219 -13.09 -8.83 -10.46
C ARG A 219 -14.09 -7.73 -10.05
N LYS A 220 -13.60 -6.50 -9.92
CA LYS A 220 -14.39 -5.32 -9.51
C LYS A 220 -15.63 -5.03 -10.38
N THR A 221 -15.73 -5.62 -11.56
CA THR A 221 -16.86 -5.46 -12.49
C THR A 221 -18.06 -6.33 -12.15
N TYR A 222 -17.94 -7.26 -11.20
CA TYR A 222 -19.05 -8.13 -10.81
C TYR A 222 -19.92 -7.49 -9.73
N ILE A 223 -21.24 -7.66 -9.87
CA ILE A 223 -22.21 -7.28 -8.83
C ILE A 223 -21.84 -8.03 -7.54
N GLY A 224 -21.65 -7.28 -6.45
CA GLY A 224 -21.25 -7.87 -5.16
C GLY A 224 -19.79 -8.35 -5.12
N ALA A 225 -18.91 -7.82 -5.97
CA ALA A 225 -17.48 -8.12 -5.90
C ALA A 225 -16.92 -7.73 -4.53
N MET A 226 -16.35 -8.71 -3.83
CA MET A 226 -15.71 -8.54 -2.54
C MET A 226 -14.20 -8.77 -2.66
N PRO A 227 -13.39 -8.07 -1.82
CA PRO A 227 -11.97 -8.39 -1.70
C PRO A 227 -11.79 -9.82 -1.16
N GLY A 228 -10.68 -10.46 -1.51
CA GLY A 228 -10.35 -11.78 -0.97
C GLY A 228 -9.98 -11.73 0.52
N ARG A 229 -9.97 -12.89 1.17
CA ARG A 229 -9.70 -13.06 2.61
C ARG A 229 -8.37 -12.45 3.05
N ILE A 230 -7.37 -12.42 2.18
CA ILE A 230 -6.06 -11.80 2.49
C ILE A 230 -6.21 -10.28 2.65
N ILE A 231 -6.83 -9.61 1.67
CA ILE A 231 -7.05 -8.16 1.69
C ILE A 231 -7.97 -7.76 2.84
N GLU A 232 -9.05 -8.52 3.05
CA GLU A 232 -9.96 -8.30 4.18
C GLU A 232 -9.25 -8.49 5.53
N GLY A 233 -8.35 -9.46 5.61
CA GLY A 233 -7.50 -9.66 6.78
C GLY A 233 -6.57 -8.47 7.06
N ILE A 234 -5.97 -7.89 6.02
CA ILE A 234 -5.11 -6.68 6.14
C ILE A 234 -5.95 -5.49 6.59
N LYS A 235 -7.12 -5.29 5.97
CA LYS A 235 -8.09 -4.25 6.35
C LYS A 235 -8.45 -4.37 7.84
N THR A 236 -8.82 -5.56 8.28
CA THR A 236 -9.19 -5.84 9.68
C THR A 236 -8.02 -5.66 10.65
N ALA A 237 -6.79 -6.00 10.24
CA ALA A 237 -5.60 -5.80 11.07
C ALA A 237 -5.28 -4.32 11.31
N GLY A 238 -5.58 -3.45 10.34
CA GLY A 238 -5.20 -2.05 10.38
C GLY A 238 -3.69 -1.80 10.32
N SER A 239 -2.92 -2.77 9.80
CA SER A 239 -1.47 -2.66 9.59
C SER A 239 -1.02 -3.46 8.37
N MET A 240 0.06 -3.06 7.69
CA MET A 240 0.63 -3.79 6.53
C MET A 240 1.48 -5.00 6.90
N ASN A 241 1.90 -5.15 8.15
CA ASN A 241 2.76 -6.24 8.61
C ASN A 241 2.12 -7.16 9.69
N PRO A 242 0.86 -7.58 9.55
CA PRO A 242 0.25 -8.48 10.51
C PRO A 242 0.89 -9.87 10.44
N VAL A 243 0.69 -10.65 11.50
CA VAL A 243 0.92 -12.09 11.48
C VAL A 243 -0.35 -12.76 11.01
N PHE A 244 -0.31 -13.28 9.78
CA PHE A 244 -1.36 -14.13 9.25
C PHE A 244 -1.18 -15.56 9.73
N MET A 245 -2.24 -16.11 10.34
CA MET A 245 -2.38 -17.53 10.56
C MET A 245 -3.40 -18.09 9.59
N LEU A 246 -2.90 -18.93 8.68
CA LEU A 246 -3.70 -19.69 7.73
C LEU A 246 -4.05 -21.04 8.37
N ASP A 247 -5.31 -21.22 8.76
CA ASP A 247 -5.80 -22.42 9.46
C ASP A 247 -6.38 -23.42 8.46
N GLU A 248 -6.33 -24.71 8.78
CA GLU A 248 -6.95 -25.79 7.98
C GLU A 248 -6.50 -25.85 6.51
N ILE A 249 -5.20 -25.61 6.24
CA ILE A 249 -4.62 -25.70 4.89
C ILE A 249 -4.77 -27.09 4.27
N ASP A 250 -4.85 -28.13 5.09
CA ASP A 250 -5.10 -29.52 4.68
C ASP A 250 -6.53 -29.76 4.16
N LYS A 251 -7.44 -28.80 4.36
CA LYS A 251 -8.86 -28.89 3.99
C LYS A 251 -9.23 -28.02 2.79
N ILE A 252 -8.24 -27.60 2.01
CA ILE A 252 -8.45 -26.93 0.74
C ILE A 252 -8.93 -27.97 -0.27
N GLY A 253 -10.08 -27.69 -0.90
CA GLY A 253 -10.67 -28.58 -1.90
C GLY A 253 -10.12 -28.28 -3.29
N ASN A 254 -9.78 -29.33 -4.05
CA ASN A 254 -9.52 -29.21 -5.47
C ASN A 254 -10.85 -29.37 -6.23
N ASP A 255 -11.53 -28.27 -6.52
CA ASP A 255 -12.72 -28.26 -7.40
C ASP A 255 -12.36 -27.76 -8.80
N PHE A 256 -13.15 -28.18 -9.80
CA PHE A 256 -12.92 -27.90 -11.24
C PHE A 256 -12.91 -26.41 -11.65
N ARG A 257 -13.20 -25.47 -10.73
CA ARG A 257 -13.35 -24.03 -11.03
C ARG A 257 -12.04 -23.23 -10.91
N GLY A 258 -10.99 -23.80 -10.34
CA GLY A 258 -9.68 -23.16 -10.20
C GLY A 258 -8.78 -23.91 -9.20
N ASP A 259 -7.51 -23.53 -9.12
CA ASP A 259 -6.58 -24.05 -8.11
C ASP A 259 -6.37 -23.01 -6.99
N PRO A 260 -7.12 -23.09 -5.88
CA PRO A 260 -6.92 -22.18 -4.74
C PRO A 260 -5.50 -22.28 -4.17
N SER A 261 -4.79 -23.39 -4.38
CA SER A 261 -3.39 -23.55 -3.98
C SER A 261 -2.47 -22.61 -4.77
N ALA A 262 -2.74 -22.40 -6.06
CA ALA A 262 -1.99 -21.45 -6.89
C ALA A 262 -2.20 -20.00 -6.44
N ALA A 263 -3.44 -19.64 -6.09
CA ALA A 263 -3.75 -18.32 -5.53
C ALA A 263 -3.08 -18.10 -4.16
N LEU A 264 -2.98 -19.15 -3.32
CA LEU A 264 -2.22 -19.09 -2.07
C LEU A 264 -0.72 -18.94 -2.32
N LEU A 265 -0.17 -19.62 -3.33
CA LEU A 265 1.24 -19.52 -3.67
C LEU A 265 1.60 -18.09 -4.05
N GLU A 266 0.78 -17.40 -4.86
CA GLU A 266 0.98 -15.99 -5.19
C GLU A 266 0.98 -15.09 -3.95
N ALA A 267 0.05 -15.32 -3.01
CA ALA A 267 -0.03 -14.53 -1.78
C ALA A 267 1.17 -14.80 -0.83
N LEU A 268 1.70 -16.02 -0.83
CA LEU A 268 2.72 -16.50 0.10
C LEU A 268 4.15 -16.34 -0.42
N ASP A 269 4.34 -16.36 -1.73
CA ASP A 269 5.63 -16.22 -2.40
C ASP A 269 6.10 -14.75 -2.36
N PRO A 270 7.25 -14.43 -1.75
CA PRO A 270 7.79 -13.07 -1.70
C PRO A 270 8.19 -12.47 -3.02
N GLU A 271 8.43 -13.30 -4.02
CA GLU A 271 8.76 -12.82 -5.35
C GLU A 271 7.50 -12.28 -6.03
N GLN A 272 6.34 -12.89 -5.75
CA GLN A 272 5.06 -12.53 -6.35
C GLN A 272 4.29 -11.52 -5.51
N ASN A 273 4.25 -11.66 -4.18
CA ASN A 273 3.44 -10.80 -3.30
C ASN A 273 3.95 -9.35 -3.12
N LYS A 274 5.02 -8.98 -3.83
CA LYS A 274 5.52 -7.60 -3.92
C LYS A 274 4.93 -6.82 -5.09
N GLU A 275 4.40 -7.51 -6.10
CA GLU A 275 3.80 -6.90 -7.30
C GLU A 275 2.37 -6.37 -7.04
#